data_AF-A0A218U7P2-F1
#
_entry.id   AF-A0A218U7P2-F1
#
_cell.length_a   1.000
_cell.length_b   1.000
_cell.length_c   1.000
_cell.angle_alpha   90.00
_cell.angle_beta   90.00
_cell.angle_gamma   90.00
#
_symmetry.space_group_name_H-M   'P 1'
#
loop_
_entity.id
_entity.type
_entity.pdbx_description
1 polymer ?
#
loop_
_entity_poly.entity_id
_entity_poly.type
_entity_poly.pdbx_seq_one_letter_code
_entity_poly.pdbx_strand_id
1 'polypeptide(L)' 'MAGASVKVAVRVRPFSARESSRQAKCVIQMQGNTTCITNPKLPKDATKHFTFD' A
#
# COMPACT_ATOMS: atom_id res chain seq x y z
N MET A 1 5.16 2.53 -24.76
CA MET A 1 4.87 3.75 -23.98
C MET A 1 6.16 4.53 -23.85
N ALA A 2 6.19 5.76 -24.36
CA ALA A 2 7.37 6.61 -24.40
C ALA A 2 7.90 6.88 -22.97
N GLY A 3 9.22 6.77 -22.80
CA GLY A 3 9.89 6.83 -21.50
C GLY A 3 9.69 8.16 -20.80
N ALA A 4 8.94 8.14 -19.70
CA ALA A 4 9.06 9.16 -18.67
C ALA A 4 10.50 9.10 -18.10
N SER A 5 11.15 10.25 -17.98
CA SER A 5 12.53 10.38 -17.44
C SER A 5 12.61 9.97 -15.96
N VAL A 6 11.47 9.91 -15.27
CA VAL A 6 11.35 9.55 -13.86
C VAL A 6 10.61 8.23 -13.74
N LYS A 7 11.14 7.32 -12.93
CA LYS A 7 10.45 6.11 -12.47
C LYS A 7 10.17 6.21 -10.99
N VAL A 8 8.96 5.88 -10.59
CA VAL A 8 8.55 5.87 -9.17
C VAL A 8 8.32 4.44 -8.73
N ALA A 9 8.96 4.05 -7.62
CA ALA A 9 8.76 2.76 -6.99
C ALA A 9 8.34 2.92 -5.53
N VAL A 10 7.58 1.93 -5.04
CA VAL A 10 7.15 1.87 -3.64
C VAL A 10 7.52 0.51 -3.03
N ARG A 11 7.77 0.50 -1.72
CA ARG A 11 8.11 -0.70 -0.96
C ARG A 11 7.27 -0.77 0.30
N VAL A 12 6.52 -1.85 0.45
CA VAL A 12 5.86 -2.18 1.72
C VAL A 12 6.82 -2.99 2.57
N ARG A 13 7.11 -2.52 3.79
CA ARG A 13 7.92 -3.26 4.75
C ARG A 13 7.05 -4.23 5.57
N PRO A 14 7.63 -5.32 6.09
CA PRO A 14 6.95 -6.14 7.10
C PRO A 14 6.64 -5.37 8.39
N PHE A 15 5.79 -5.96 9.21
CA PHE A 15 5.53 -5.45 10.55
C PHE A 15 6.79 -5.51 11.43
N SER A 16 6.98 -4.43 12.18
CA SER A 16 7.95 -4.33 13.26
C SER A 16 7.39 -4.96 14.54
N ALA A 17 8.27 -5.28 15.49
CA ALA A 17 7.88 -5.88 16.77
C ALA A 17 6.79 -5.09 17.52
N ARG A 18 6.82 -3.75 17.43
CA ARG A 18 5.80 -2.87 18.03
C ARG A 18 4.43 -3.02 17.38
N GLU A 19 4.39 -3.21 16.05
CA GLU A 19 3.14 -3.35 15.32
C GLU A 19 2.53 -4.73 15.55
N SER A 20 3.36 -5.78 15.60
CA SER A 20 2.93 -7.13 15.97
C SER A 20 2.42 -7.20 17.41
N SER A 21 3.12 -6.59 18.38
CA SER A 21 2.70 -6.62 19.79
C SER A 21 1.39 -5.88 20.06
N ARG A 22 1.06 -4.88 19.24
CA ARG A 22 -0.19 -4.13 19.31
C ARG A 22 -1.28 -4.66 18.37
N GLN A 23 -1.06 -5.82 17.74
CA GLN A 23 -2.00 -6.44 16.79
C GLN A 23 -2.47 -5.44 15.71
N ALA A 24 -1.52 -4.66 15.18
CA ALA A 24 -1.82 -3.68 14.13
C ALA A 24 -2.38 -4.39 12.89
N LYS A 25 -3.41 -3.78 12.28
CA LYS A 25 -4.01 -4.31 11.04
C LYS A 25 -3.19 -3.90 9.84
N CYS A 26 -2.97 -4.83 8.90
CA CYS A 26 -2.36 -4.50 7.63
C CYS A 26 -3.41 -3.79 6.78
N VAL A 27 -3.09 -2.59 6.32
CA VAL A 27 -3.99 -1.74 5.53
C VAL A 27 -3.47 -1.48 4.13
N ILE A 28 -2.31 -2.06 3.78
CA ILE A 28 -1.66 -1.92 2.50
C ILE A 28 -1.56 -3.29 1.84
N GLN A 29 -1.97 -3.37 0.58
CA GLN A 29 -1.78 -4.55 -0.26
C GLN A 29 -1.13 -4.11 -1.57
N MET A 30 -0.26 -4.96 -2.14
CA MET A 30 0.28 -4.74 -3.47
C MET A 30 -0.23 -5.84 -4.40
N GLN A 31 -0.65 -5.45 -5.60
CA GLN A 31 -1.05 -6.33 -6.69
C GLN A 31 -0.34 -5.86 -7.96
N GLY A 32 0.71 -6.58 -8.37
CA GLY A 32 1.60 -6.13 -9.43
C GLY A 32 2.24 -4.78 -9.10
N ASN A 33 2.11 -3.81 -10.00
CA ASN A 33 2.55 -2.43 -9.81
C ASN A 33 1.51 -1.52 -9.12
N THR A 34 0.37 -2.06 -8.71
CA THR A 34 -0.69 -1.31 -8.02
C THR A 34 -0.63 -1.55 -6.52
N THR A 35 -0.63 -0.48 -5.73
CA THR A 35 -0.76 -0.49 -4.27
C THR A 35 -2.15 -0.06 -3.87
N CYS A 36 -2.78 -0.85 -3.01
CA CYS A 36 -4.11 -0.67 -2.49
C CYS A 36 -4.03 -0.28 -1.01
N ILE A 37 -4.73 0.78 -0.61
CA ILE A 37 -4.77 1.29 0.76
C ILE A 37 -6.22 1.31 1.25
N THR A 38 -6.48 0.63 2.37
CA THR A 38 -7.81 0.54 2.97
C THR A 38 -7.87 1.33 4.29
N ASN A 39 -8.94 2.08 4.52
CA ASN A 39 -9.13 2.78 5.79
C ASN A 39 -9.83 1.88 6.82
N PRO A 40 -9.16 1.45 7.90
CA PRO A 40 -9.78 0.56 8.89
C PRO A 40 -10.85 1.25 9.75
N LYS A 41 -10.90 2.59 9.76
CA LYS A 41 -11.91 3.37 10.51
C LYS A 41 -13.19 3.62 9.71
N LEU A 42 -13.10 3.57 8.39
CA LEU A 42 -14.21 3.80 7.46
C LEU A 42 -14.29 2.65 6.46
N PRO A 43 -14.74 1.46 6.89
CA PRO A 43 -14.77 0.26 6.04
C PRO A 43 -15.75 0.35 4.87
N LYS A 44 -16.60 1.39 4.83
CA LYS A 44 -17.53 1.67 3.71
C LYS A 44 -16.88 2.50 2.60
N ASP A 45 -15.72 3.11 2.82
CA ASP A 45 -14.98 3.78 1.76
C ASP A 45 -14.31 2.75 0.86
N ALA A 46 -14.34 3.01 -0.45
CA ALA A 46 -13.64 2.19 -1.43
C ALA A 46 -12.12 2.20 -1.14
N THR A 47 -11.50 1.03 -1.27
CA THR A 47 -10.04 0.88 -1.25
C THR A 47 -9.41 1.86 -2.25
N LYS A 48 -8.40 2.61 -1.82
CA LYS A 48 -7.69 3.55 -2.69
C LYS A 48 -6.61 2.81 -3.47
N HIS A 49 -6.58 2.99 -4.78
CA HIS A 49 -5.65 2.32 -5.68
C HIS A 49 -4.63 3.32 -6.23
N PHE A 50 -3.35 2.95 -6.21
CA PHE A 50 -2.23 3.75 -6.72
C PHE A 50 -1.34 2.87 -7.61
N THR A 51 -1.17 3.22 -8.87
CA THR A 51 -0.33 2.46 -9.81
C THR A 51 1.02 3.16 -10.01
N PHE A 52 2.10 2.38 -10.01
CA PHE A 52 3.49 2.84 -10.12
C PHE A 52 4.18 2.24 -11.37
N ASP A 53 5.39 2.71 -11.67
CA ASP A 53 6.19 2.34 -12.84
C ASP A 53 6.92 0.99 -12.72
#